data_AF-A0A0J8R9P8-F1
#
_entry.id   AF-A0A0J8R9P8-F1
#
_cell.length_a   1.000
_cell.length_b   1.000
_cell.length_c   1.000
_cell.angle_alpha   90.00
_cell.angle_beta   90.00
_cell.angle_gamma   90.00
#
_symmetry.space_group_name_H-M   'P 1'
#
loop_
_entity.id
_entity.type
_entity.pdbx_description
1 polymer ?
#
loop_
_entity_poly.entity_id
_entity_poly.type
_entity_poly.pdbx_seq_one_letter_code
_entity_poly.pdbx_strand_id
1 'polypeptide(L)'
;MQATWDHVNEKIKESGGNYPRGIGMWQRDYNVILKQLDAEVENKKEEEERKEREEEEIKLLASIGNGWRGIVESFATNEASGLAIKVIPSPDNTGQFSILLRNVSLFFFVQQVNDIDGQRVQEWRVTMEPRAHATKLGQDIFDCIQSRDRKWDLKYLLNFISSYSNIKAAPCIGCNSLIDSKAQLPVIRKPKLVRSSESGSVFVWEPFHPACV
;
A
#
# COMPACT_ATOMS: atom_id res chain seq x y z
N MET A 1 -15.64 -57.74 -11.18
CA MET A 1 -16.12 -56.79 -12.21
C MET A 1 -17.50 -57.13 -12.75
N GLN A 2 -17.87 -58.42 -12.93
CA GLN A 2 -19.20 -58.77 -13.45
C GLN A 2 -20.36 -58.34 -12.52
N ALA A 3 -20.26 -58.67 -11.23
CA ALA A 3 -21.28 -58.32 -10.24
C ALA A 3 -21.56 -56.81 -10.12
N THR A 4 -20.54 -55.97 -10.31
CA THR A 4 -20.69 -54.51 -10.34
C THR A 4 -21.47 -54.03 -11.57
N TRP A 5 -21.28 -54.67 -12.72
CA TRP A 5 -22.05 -54.35 -13.94
C TRP A 5 -23.49 -54.83 -13.86
N ASP A 6 -23.73 -55.97 -13.23
CA ASP A 6 -25.08 -56.50 -13.00
C ASP A 6 -25.89 -55.57 -12.10
N HIS A 7 -25.30 -55.06 -11.02
CA HIS A 7 -25.94 -54.09 -10.13
C HIS A 7 -26.26 -52.75 -10.82
N VAL A 8 -25.38 -52.29 -11.72
CA VAL A 8 -25.62 -51.07 -12.51
C VAL A 8 -26.75 -51.29 -13.52
N ASN A 9 -26.78 -52.45 -14.19
CA ASN A 9 -27.86 -52.80 -15.12
C ASN A 9 -29.23 -52.92 -14.44
N GLU A 10 -29.25 -53.44 -13.21
CA GLU A 10 -30.46 -53.53 -12.41
C GLU A 10 -30.99 -52.13 -12.05
N LYS A 11 -30.13 -51.22 -11.58
CA LYS A 11 -30.52 -49.83 -11.33
C LYS A 11 -30.98 -49.06 -12.57
N ILE A 12 -30.41 -49.35 -13.75
CA ILE A 12 -30.82 -48.73 -15.03
C ILE A 12 -32.22 -49.20 -15.44
N LYS A 13 -32.56 -50.47 -15.18
CA LYS A 13 -33.90 -51.00 -15.41
C LYS A 13 -34.91 -50.39 -14.45
N GLU A 14 -34.55 -50.26 -13.18
CA GLU A 14 -35.40 -49.64 -12.15
C GLU A 14 -35.72 -48.16 -12.45
N SER A 15 -34.77 -47.42 -13.04
CA SER A 15 -35.00 -46.02 -13.42
C SER A 15 -35.70 -45.81 -14.76
N GLY A 16 -36.09 -46.88 -15.45
CA GLY A 16 -36.76 -46.82 -16.76
C GLY A 16 -35.94 -46.14 -17.84
N GLY A 17 -34.60 -46.19 -17.75
CA GLY A 17 -33.70 -45.50 -18.68
C GLY A 17 -33.56 -43.99 -18.43
N ASN A 18 -34.26 -43.41 -17.45
CA ASN A 18 -33.97 -42.05 -17.00
C ASN A 18 -32.74 -42.09 -16.10
N TYR A 19 -31.58 -41.85 -16.70
CA TYR A 19 -30.37 -41.49 -15.98
C TYR A 19 -30.66 -40.27 -15.11
N PRO A 20 -30.10 -40.13 -13.89
CA PRO A 20 -30.26 -38.90 -13.13
C PRO A 20 -29.85 -37.74 -14.04
N ARG A 21 -30.81 -36.88 -14.40
CA ARG A 21 -30.52 -35.65 -15.15
C ARG A 21 -29.41 -34.99 -14.37
N GLY A 22 -28.22 -34.88 -14.96
CA GLY A 22 -27.08 -34.32 -14.28
C GLY A 22 -27.53 -33.00 -13.68
N ILE A 23 -27.66 -32.96 -12.36
CA ILE A 23 -27.81 -31.69 -11.65
C ILE A 23 -26.57 -30.93 -12.13
N GLY A 24 -26.75 -29.76 -12.74
CA GLY A 24 -25.73 -29.01 -13.48
C GLY A 24 -24.45 -28.65 -12.71
N MET A 25 -24.23 -29.25 -11.55
CA MET A 25 -23.05 -29.21 -10.68
C MET A 25 -21.72 -29.53 -11.38
N TRP A 26 -21.72 -30.08 -12.60
CA TRP A 26 -20.52 -30.37 -13.38
C TRP A 26 -20.37 -29.55 -14.67
N GLN A 27 -21.25 -28.57 -14.93
CA GLN A 27 -21.04 -27.61 -16.02
C GLN A 27 -20.19 -26.45 -15.53
N ARG A 28 -18.87 -26.58 -15.67
CA ARG A 28 -17.98 -25.43 -15.64
C ARG A 28 -17.88 -24.86 -17.04
N ASP A 29 -18.29 -23.61 -17.21
CA ASP A 29 -18.14 -22.92 -18.49
C ASP A 29 -16.65 -22.63 -18.72
N TYR A 30 -16.03 -23.43 -19.59
CA TYR A 30 -14.61 -23.32 -19.93
C TYR A 30 -14.24 -21.91 -20.38
N ASN A 31 -15.16 -21.19 -21.03
CA ASN A 31 -14.91 -19.83 -21.48
C ASN A 31 -14.76 -18.85 -20.31
N VAL A 32 -15.49 -19.07 -19.22
CA VAL A 32 -15.37 -18.26 -18.00
C VAL A 32 -14.04 -18.51 -17.30
N ILE A 33 -13.63 -19.79 -17.22
CA ILE A 33 -12.35 -20.18 -16.62
C ILE A 33 -11.17 -19.62 -17.42
N LEU A 34 -11.22 -19.71 -18.76
CA LEU A 34 -10.17 -19.15 -19.62
C LEU A 34 -10.03 -17.64 -19.44
N LYS A 35 -11.15 -16.90 -19.40
CA LYS A 35 -11.13 -15.45 -19.12
C LYS A 35 -10.53 -15.12 -17.75
N GLN A 36 -10.81 -15.93 -16.73
CA GLN A 36 -10.21 -15.76 -15.40
C GLN A 36 -8.70 -16.01 -15.43
N LEU A 37 -8.25 -17.06 -16.11
CA LEU A 37 -6.84 -17.37 -16.27
C LEU A 37 -6.08 -16.30 -17.05
N ASP A 38 -6.64 -15.81 -18.16
CA ASP A 38 -6.03 -14.73 -18.94
C ASP A 38 -5.88 -13.45 -18.08
N ALA A 39 -6.92 -13.11 -17.32
CA ALA A 39 -6.87 -11.97 -16.39
C ALA A 39 -5.83 -12.17 -15.27
N GLU A 40 -5.69 -13.38 -14.72
CA GLU A 40 -4.66 -13.71 -13.73
C GLU A 40 -3.24 -13.61 -14.32
N VAL A 41 -3.04 -14.05 -15.56
CA VAL A 41 -1.75 -13.96 -16.24
C VAL A 41 -1.35 -12.50 -16.49
N GLU A 42 -2.27 -11.68 -17.01
CA GLU A 42 -2.01 -10.26 -17.22
C GLU A 42 -1.73 -9.54 -15.89
N ASN A 43 -2.50 -9.80 -14.84
CA ASN A 43 -2.26 -9.23 -13.51
C ASN A 43 -0.87 -9.61 -12.96
N LYS A 44 -0.44 -10.88 -13.13
CA LYS A 44 0.89 -11.33 -12.70
C LYS A 44 1.99 -10.63 -13.48
N LYS A 45 1.84 -10.52 -14.80
CA LYS A 45 2.81 -9.84 -15.65
C LYS A 45 2.94 -8.36 -15.29
N GLU A 46 1.82 -7.67 -15.08
CA GLU A 46 1.81 -6.27 -14.61
C GLU A 46 2.46 -6.11 -13.22
N GLU A 47 2.30 -7.10 -12.33
CA GLU A 47 2.92 -7.11 -11.01
C GLU A 47 4.44 -7.34 -11.09
N GLU A 48 4.89 -8.24 -11.96
CA GLU A 48 6.30 -8.49 -12.22
C GLU A 48 6.99 -7.26 -12.83
N GLU A 49 6.40 -6.66 -13.87
CA GLU A 49 6.91 -5.41 -14.49
C GLU A 49 6.94 -4.24 -13.49
N ARG A 50 6.06 -4.26 -12.48
CA ARG A 50 6.08 -3.26 -11.40
C ARG A 50 7.24 -3.51 -10.44
N LYS A 51 7.47 -4.78 -10.05
CA LYS A 51 8.59 -5.17 -9.17
C LYS A 51 9.94 -4.87 -9.82
N GLU A 52 10.10 -5.19 -11.10
CA GLU A 52 11.34 -4.89 -11.83
C GLU A 52 11.66 -3.39 -11.85
N ARG A 53 10.66 -2.56 -12.16
CA ARG A 53 10.82 -1.09 -12.10
C ARG A 53 11.17 -0.60 -10.70
N GLU A 54 10.57 -1.18 -9.66
CA GLU A 54 10.89 -0.83 -8.27
C GLU A 54 12.31 -1.24 -7.89
N GLU A 55 12.77 -2.40 -8.33
CA GLU A 55 14.16 -2.83 -8.11
C GLU A 55 15.17 -1.94 -8.83
N GLU A 56 14.85 -1.48 -10.04
CA GLU A 56 15.65 -0.50 -10.77
C GLU A 56 15.70 0.84 -10.01
N GLU A 57 14.56 1.33 -9.52
CA GLU A 57 14.50 2.55 -8.71
C GLU A 57 15.32 2.40 -7.41
N ILE A 58 15.25 1.25 -6.74
CA ILE A 58 16.07 0.95 -5.55
C ILE A 58 17.56 1.01 -5.89
N LYS A 59 17.97 0.37 -6.99
CA LYS A 59 19.38 0.37 -7.45
C LYS A 59 19.87 1.78 -7.77
N LEU A 60 19.05 2.58 -8.45
CA LEU A 60 19.37 3.97 -8.77
C LEU A 60 19.48 4.82 -7.50
N LEU A 61 18.55 4.69 -6.56
CA LEU A 61 18.59 5.44 -5.30
C LEU A 61 19.77 5.03 -4.41
N ALA A 62 20.17 3.76 -4.41
CA ALA A 62 21.39 3.32 -3.76
C ALA A 62 22.66 3.90 -4.40
N SER A 63 22.62 4.21 -5.71
CA SER A 63 23.76 4.80 -6.44
C SER A 63 23.88 6.32 -6.27
N ILE A 64 22.78 7.02 -5.95
CA ILE A 64 22.77 8.47 -5.73
C ILE A 64 23.33 8.75 -4.32
N GLY A 65 24.66 8.94 -4.25
CA GLY A 65 25.46 9.09 -3.03
C GLY A 65 25.16 10.32 -2.15
N ASN A 66 24.10 11.09 -2.43
CA ASN A 66 23.57 12.05 -1.48
C ASN A 66 22.69 11.27 -0.50
N GLY A 67 23.29 10.72 0.55
CA GLY A 67 22.58 9.89 1.54
C GLY A 67 21.33 10.55 2.13
N TRP A 68 20.63 9.83 3.00
CA TRP A 68 19.34 10.22 3.58
C TRP A 68 19.23 11.66 4.10
N ARG A 69 20.35 12.25 4.57
CA ARG A 69 20.40 13.64 5.06
C ARG A 69 20.03 14.67 4.00
N GLY A 70 20.55 14.53 2.77
CA GLY A 70 20.27 15.50 1.70
C GLY A 70 18.77 15.54 1.33
N ILE A 71 18.12 14.36 1.36
CA ILE A 71 16.68 14.26 1.18
C ILE A 71 15.96 14.96 2.34
N VAL A 72 16.30 14.63 3.59
CA VAL A 72 15.68 15.26 4.76
C VAL A 72 15.84 16.78 4.78
N GLU A 73 17.03 17.28 4.48
CA GLU A 73 17.32 18.72 4.43
C GLU A 73 16.50 19.42 3.35
N SER A 74 16.32 18.81 2.17
CA SER A 74 15.47 19.37 1.10
C SER A 74 14.00 19.51 1.52
N PHE A 75 13.50 18.63 2.38
CA PHE A 75 12.15 18.73 2.95
C PHE A 75 12.09 19.68 4.15
N ALA A 76 13.19 19.83 4.89
CA ALA A 76 13.26 20.74 6.02
C ALA A 76 13.30 22.22 5.57
N THR A 77 13.97 22.52 4.45
CA THR A 77 13.98 23.85 3.85
C THR A 77 12.67 24.21 3.16
N ASN A 78 11.91 23.20 2.70
CA ASN A 78 10.63 23.41 2.05
C ASN A 78 9.51 23.61 3.08
N GLU A 79 9.25 24.88 3.44
CA GLU A 79 8.18 25.26 4.37
C GLU A 79 6.77 24.84 3.90
N ALA A 80 6.55 24.73 2.59
CA ALA A 80 5.26 24.33 2.02
C ALA A 80 4.87 22.88 2.35
N SER A 81 5.82 22.06 2.81
CA SER A 81 5.58 20.67 3.21
C SER A 81 4.75 20.53 4.49
N GLY A 82 4.64 21.60 5.29
CA GLY A 82 3.96 21.57 6.61
C GLY A 82 4.64 20.69 7.67
N LEU A 83 5.85 20.20 7.37
CA LEU A 83 6.67 19.34 8.22
C LEU A 83 7.71 20.18 8.97
N ALA A 84 7.96 19.85 10.24
CA ALA A 84 9.15 20.26 10.95
C ALA A 84 9.99 19.01 11.24
N ILE A 85 11.12 18.88 10.54
CA ILE A 85 12.02 17.73 10.71
C ILE A 85 13.18 18.15 11.61
N LYS A 86 13.49 17.33 12.61
CA LYS A 86 14.66 17.49 13.48
C LYS A 86 15.50 16.22 13.40
N VAL A 87 16.71 16.34 12.86
CA VAL A 87 17.68 15.24 12.81
C VAL A 87 18.22 15.00 14.20
N ILE A 88 18.21 13.74 14.64
CA ILE A 88 18.73 13.36 15.96
C ILE A 88 20.19 12.94 15.74
N PRO A 89 21.18 13.62 16.34
CA PRO A 89 22.56 13.20 16.21
C PRO A 89 22.74 11.83 16.88
N SER A 90 23.06 10.82 16.07
CA SER A 90 23.37 9.46 16.52
C SER A 90 24.86 9.18 16.32
N PRO A 91 25.55 8.55 17.28
CA PRO A 91 26.99 8.24 17.18
C PRO A 91 27.32 7.34 15.99
N ASP A 92 26.36 6.52 15.55
CA ASP A 92 26.56 5.50 14.52
C ASP A 92 26.16 5.99 13.11
N ASN A 93 25.80 7.28 12.97
CA ASN A 93 25.19 7.86 11.76
C ASN A 93 24.02 7.02 11.21
N THR A 94 23.34 6.27 12.08
CA THR A 94 22.10 5.57 11.76
C THR A 94 21.07 6.65 11.44
N GLY A 95 20.40 6.53 10.29
CA GLY A 95 19.45 7.55 9.81
C GLY A 95 18.28 7.72 10.77
N GLN A 96 18.45 8.56 11.79
CA GLN A 96 17.48 8.80 12.84
C GLN A 96 17.08 10.27 12.85
N PHE A 97 15.78 10.51 12.74
CA PHE A 97 15.23 11.85 12.80
C PHE A 97 13.79 11.80 13.29
N SER A 98 13.34 12.93 13.82
CA SER A 98 11.95 13.13 14.24
C SER A 98 11.24 14.06 13.28
N ILE A 99 9.97 13.78 13.03
CA ILE A 99 9.09 14.58 12.18
C ILE A 99 7.93 15.06 13.03
N LEU A 100 7.71 16.37 13.04
CA LEU A 100 6.53 17.01 13.60
C LEU A 100 5.62 17.48 12.47
N LEU A 101 4.40 16.95 12.43
CA LEU A 101 3.35 17.42 11.56
C LEU A 101 2.59 18.57 12.26
N ARG A 102 2.86 19.81 11.86
CA ARG A 102 2.40 21.01 12.60
C ARG A 102 0.88 21.08 12.72
N ASN A 103 0.15 20.80 11.64
CA ASN A 103 -1.29 21.05 11.55
C ASN A 103 -2.15 20.07 12.38
N VAL A 104 -1.59 18.92 12.74
CA VAL A 104 -2.25 17.88 13.57
C VAL A 104 -1.48 17.65 14.89
N SER A 105 -0.35 18.34 15.09
CA SER A 105 0.53 18.18 16.27
C SER A 105 0.93 16.73 16.54
N LEU A 106 1.19 15.98 15.47
CA LEU A 106 1.66 14.58 15.54
C LEU A 106 3.18 14.53 15.46
N PHE A 107 3.77 13.65 16.26
CA PHE A 107 5.21 13.44 16.32
C PHE A 107 5.53 11.99 15.93
N PHE A 108 6.39 11.84 14.93
CA PHE A 108 6.89 10.56 14.46
C PHE A 108 8.40 10.50 14.62
N PHE A 109 8.91 9.33 14.99
CA PHE A 109 10.33 9.00 14.97
C PHE A 109 10.57 8.07 13.79
N VAL A 110 11.56 8.40 12.98
CA VAL A 110 11.93 7.62 11.81
C VAL A 110 13.36 7.13 12.00
N GLN A 111 13.53 5.82 11.86
CA GLN A 111 14.80 5.14 12.00
C GLN A 111 15.07 4.27 10.77
N GLN A 112 16.26 4.39 10.20
CA GLN A 112 16.75 3.45 9.21
C GLN A 112 17.06 2.11 9.88
N VAL A 113 16.43 1.05 9.38
CA VAL A 113 16.67 -0.33 9.79
C VAL A 113 17.28 -1.06 8.60
N ASN A 114 18.51 -1.53 8.78
CA ASN A 114 19.13 -2.43 7.82
C ASN A 114 18.70 -3.84 8.20
N ASP A 115 18.15 -4.58 7.26
CA ASP A 115 17.84 -5.98 7.51
C ASP A 115 19.15 -6.78 7.59
N ILE A 116 19.28 -7.57 8.65
CA ILE A 116 20.50 -8.32 8.97
C ILE A 116 20.51 -9.64 8.16
N ASP A 117 19.35 -10.07 7.65
CA ASP A 117 19.13 -11.39 7.04
C ASP A 117 19.32 -11.45 5.50
N GLY A 118 20.07 -10.51 4.92
CA GLY A 118 20.60 -10.65 3.55
C GLY A 118 19.66 -10.26 2.40
N GLN A 119 18.44 -9.79 2.69
CA GLN A 119 17.63 -9.06 1.71
C GLN A 119 18.07 -7.58 1.71
N ARG A 120 18.67 -7.15 0.60
CA ARG A 120 19.41 -5.88 0.39
C ARG A 120 18.59 -4.59 0.55
N VAL A 121 17.39 -4.62 1.11
CA VAL A 121 16.48 -3.47 1.11
C VAL A 121 16.53 -2.79 2.48
N GLN A 122 17.12 -1.60 2.52
CA GLN A 122 17.09 -0.75 3.71
C GLN A 122 15.66 -0.27 3.94
N GLU A 123 15.11 -0.47 5.13
CA GLU A 123 13.75 -0.05 5.45
C GLU A 123 13.72 1.13 6.42
N TRP A 124 12.76 2.03 6.24
CA TRP A 124 12.54 3.14 7.16
C TRP A 124 11.46 2.77 8.17
N ARG A 125 11.82 2.47 9.42
CA ARG A 125 10.83 2.22 10.46
C ARG A 125 10.29 3.53 11.00
N VAL A 126 8.97 3.64 11.11
CA VAL A 126 8.29 4.78 11.72
C VAL A 126 7.67 4.33 13.04
N THR A 127 8.03 5.01 14.11
CA THR A 127 7.44 4.82 15.44
C THR A 127 6.76 6.11 15.87
N MET A 128 5.64 5.97 16.57
CA MET A 128 4.96 7.08 17.22
C MET A 128 5.09 6.85 18.72
N GLU A 129 5.54 7.87 19.45
CA GLU A 129 5.60 7.75 20.91
C GLU A 129 4.16 7.61 21.44
N PRO A 130 3.87 6.61 22.29
CA PRO A 130 2.57 6.48 22.90
C PRO A 130 2.38 7.60 23.92
N ARG A 131 1.92 8.76 23.45
CA ARG A 131 1.41 9.77 24.37
C ARG A 131 0.12 9.22 24.99
N ALA A 132 -0.09 9.50 26.27
CA ALA A 132 -1.30 9.16 27.03
C ALA A 132 -2.63 9.68 26.39
N HIS A 133 -2.54 10.45 25.31
CA HIS A 133 -3.65 11.02 24.54
C HIS A 133 -3.44 10.92 23.02
N ALA A 134 -2.98 9.78 22.50
CA ALA A 134 -3.02 9.56 21.06
C ALA A 134 -4.47 9.73 20.57
N THR A 135 -4.72 10.75 19.74
CA THR A 135 -6.05 10.98 19.17
C THR A 135 -6.36 9.84 18.20
N LYS A 136 -7.64 9.45 18.07
CA LYS A 136 -8.06 8.42 17.09
C LYS A 136 -7.52 8.73 15.70
N LEU A 137 -7.61 10.00 15.28
CA LEU A 137 -7.05 10.49 14.03
C LEU A 137 -5.54 10.22 13.90
N GLY A 138 -4.77 10.45 14.97
CA GLY A 138 -3.34 10.19 14.99
C GLY A 138 -3.00 8.70 14.85
N GLN A 139 -3.78 7.83 15.48
CA GLN A 139 -3.66 6.38 15.34
C GLN A 139 -4.00 5.94 13.92
N ASP A 140 -5.12 6.40 13.37
CA ASP A 140 -5.54 6.07 12.00
C ASP A 140 -4.47 6.50 10.97
N ILE A 141 -3.87 7.70 11.15
CA ILE A 141 -2.77 8.19 10.30
C ILE A 141 -1.52 7.30 10.46
N PHE A 142 -1.18 6.93 11.69
CA PHE A 142 -0.01 6.09 11.98
C PHE A 142 -0.16 4.69 11.35
N ASP A 143 -1.34 4.08 11.47
CA ASP A 143 -1.64 2.77 10.88
C ASP A 143 -1.50 2.83 9.35
N CYS A 144 -1.99 3.91 8.72
CA CYS A 144 -1.78 4.13 7.28
C CYS A 144 -0.29 4.29 6.91
N ILE A 145 0.51 4.97 7.75
CA ILE A 145 1.96 5.11 7.55
C ILE A 145 2.68 3.77 7.66
N GLN A 146 2.23 2.89 8.56
CA GLN A 146 2.80 1.56 8.74
C GLN A 146 2.44 0.60 7.60
N SER A 147 1.21 0.69 7.07
CA SER A 147 0.70 -0.18 6.01
C SER A 147 1.18 0.17 4.60
N ARG A 148 2.11 1.12 4.44
CA ARG A 148 2.59 1.58 3.13
C ARG A 148 3.38 0.50 2.37
N ASP A 149 3.30 0.56 1.04
CA ASP A 149 3.97 -0.41 0.16
C ASP A 149 5.49 -0.17 0.07
N ARG A 150 5.92 1.06 -0.25
CA ARG A 150 7.34 1.42 -0.42
C ARG A 150 7.98 1.82 0.91
N LYS A 151 8.33 0.84 1.74
CA LYS A 151 8.97 1.09 3.05
C LYS A 151 10.41 1.57 2.97
N TRP A 152 11.07 1.29 1.86
CA TRP A 152 12.48 1.57 1.58
C TRP A 152 12.76 2.98 1.02
N ASP A 153 11.75 3.61 0.40
CA ASP A 153 11.89 4.94 -0.19
C ASP A 153 11.60 6.03 0.86
N LEU A 154 12.65 6.75 1.24
CA LEU A 154 12.55 7.88 2.17
C LEU A 154 11.76 9.06 1.57
N LYS A 155 11.95 9.36 0.29
CA LYS A 155 11.25 10.46 -0.38
C LYS A 155 9.76 10.15 -0.47
N TYR A 156 9.41 8.90 -0.75
CA TYR A 156 8.03 8.43 -0.69
C TYR A 156 7.42 8.62 0.70
N LEU A 157 8.13 8.21 1.76
CA LEU A 157 7.68 8.39 3.14
C LEU A 157 7.47 9.86 3.50
N LEU A 158 8.41 10.74 3.18
CA LEU A 158 8.30 12.18 3.50
C LEU A 158 7.15 12.84 2.74
N ASN A 159 6.97 12.51 1.46
CA ASN A 159 5.81 12.97 0.68
C ASN A 159 4.49 12.42 1.24
N PHE A 160 4.51 11.19 1.75
CA PHE A 160 3.32 10.59 2.36
C PHE A 160 2.91 11.34 3.62
N ILE A 161 3.87 11.62 4.50
CA ILE A 161 3.62 12.33 5.75
C ILE A 161 3.21 13.79 5.45
N SER A 162 3.85 14.46 4.48
CA SER A 162 3.50 15.83 4.09
C SER A 162 2.07 15.93 3.54
N SER A 163 1.52 14.87 2.93
CA SER A 163 0.13 14.84 2.45
C SER A 163 -0.91 15.03 3.55
N TYR A 164 -0.56 14.76 4.82
CA TYR A 164 -1.45 14.98 5.96
C TYR A 164 -1.45 16.43 6.46
N SER A 165 -0.56 17.29 5.96
CA SER A 165 -0.54 18.71 6.33
C SER A 165 -1.89 19.38 6.02
N ASN A 166 -2.54 19.02 4.91
CA ASN A 166 -3.82 19.60 4.50
C ASN A 166 -5.05 18.78 4.91
N ILE A 167 -4.94 17.84 5.86
CA ILE A 167 -6.04 16.91 6.22
C ILE A 167 -7.35 17.60 6.63
N LYS A 168 -7.28 18.81 7.19
CA LYS A 168 -8.46 19.60 7.59
C LYS A 168 -9.11 20.38 6.44
N ALA A 169 -8.45 20.44 5.27
CA ALA A 169 -8.87 21.23 4.12
C ALA A 169 -9.07 20.40 2.84
N ALA A 170 -8.49 19.20 2.77
CA ALA A 170 -8.57 18.34 1.60
C ALA A 170 -9.85 17.47 1.64
N PRO A 171 -10.80 17.64 0.71
CA PRO A 171 -11.98 16.78 0.63
C PRO A 171 -11.60 15.40 0.10
N CYS A 172 -12.39 14.38 0.45
CA CYS A 172 -12.24 13.04 -0.12
C CYS A 172 -12.52 13.05 -1.63
N ILE A 173 -11.69 12.40 -2.45
CA ILE A 173 -11.91 12.33 -3.89
C ILE A 173 -13.17 11.51 -4.25
N GLY A 174 -13.46 10.44 -3.48
CA GLY A 174 -14.62 9.58 -3.75
C GLY A 174 -15.98 10.25 -3.55
N CYS A 175 -16.16 11.03 -2.47
CA CYS A 175 -17.44 11.65 -2.11
C CYS A 175 -17.45 13.19 -2.17
N ASN A 176 -16.32 13.80 -2.54
CA ASN A 176 -16.06 15.24 -2.59
C ASN A 176 -16.42 16.01 -1.30
N SER A 177 -16.46 15.31 -0.16
CA SER A 177 -16.81 15.87 1.14
C SER A 177 -15.62 15.81 2.09
N LEU A 178 -15.49 16.79 2.98
CA LEU A 178 -14.44 16.80 4.01
C LEU A 178 -14.70 15.78 5.11
N ILE A 179 -15.97 15.51 5.38
CA ILE A 179 -16.42 14.70 6.49
C ILE A 179 -17.44 13.70 5.94
N ASP A 180 -17.33 12.43 6.34
CA ASP A 180 -18.29 11.40 5.97
C ASP A 180 -19.53 11.38 6.91
N SER A 181 -20.45 10.46 6.67
CA SER A 181 -21.65 10.28 7.51
C SER A 181 -21.36 9.96 8.99
N LYS A 182 -20.14 9.53 9.32
CA LYS A 182 -19.67 9.17 10.68
C LYS A 182 -18.77 10.24 11.29
N ALA A 183 -18.73 11.43 10.72
CA ALA A 183 -17.86 12.51 11.15
C ALA A 183 -16.34 12.22 11.01
N GLN A 184 -15.94 11.30 10.12
CA GLN A 184 -14.55 10.94 9.88
C GLN A 184 -13.92 11.79 8.77
N LEU A 185 -12.64 12.14 8.94
CA LEU A 185 -11.84 12.84 7.94
C LEU A 185 -11.27 11.84 6.92
N PRO A 186 -10.85 12.29 5.72
CA PRO A 186 -10.21 11.43 4.74
C PRO A 186 -8.78 11.11 5.16
N VAL A 187 -8.66 10.06 5.98
CA VAL A 187 -7.38 9.59 6.51
C VAL A 187 -6.62 8.74 5.51
N ILE A 188 -7.31 7.97 4.65
CA ILE A 188 -6.61 7.10 3.71
C ILE A 188 -6.02 7.94 2.58
N ARG A 189 -4.76 7.66 2.24
CA ARG A 189 -4.00 8.37 1.22
C ARG A 189 -3.49 7.35 0.20
N LYS A 190 -4.00 7.41 -1.02
CA LYS A 190 -3.55 6.53 -2.12
C LYS A 190 -2.53 7.26 -3.01
N PRO A 191 -1.39 6.64 -3.35
CA PRO A 191 -0.41 7.25 -4.22
C PRO A 191 -0.89 7.22 -5.67
N LYS A 192 -0.75 8.34 -6.37
CA LYS A 192 -0.96 8.44 -7.81
C LYS A 192 0.30 8.97 -8.46
N LEU A 193 0.85 8.20 -9.40
CA LEU A 193 2.03 8.60 -10.14
C LEU A 193 1.64 9.65 -11.18
N VAL A 194 2.05 10.89 -10.96
CA VAL A 194 1.90 11.96 -11.94
C VAL A 194 3.24 12.20 -12.60
N ARG A 195 3.29 12.12 -13.93
CA ARG A 195 4.49 12.43 -14.70
C ARG A 195 4.61 13.95 -14.79
N SER A 196 5.62 14.54 -14.14
CA SER A 196 5.94 15.95 -14.28
C SER A 196 7.00 16.14 -15.37
N SER A 197 6.84 17.18 -16.18
CA SER A 197 7.74 17.52 -17.29
C SER A 197 9.10 18.06 -16.84
N GLU A 198 9.23 18.53 -15.59
CA GLU A 198 10.42 19.25 -15.12
C GLU A 198 11.30 18.47 -14.13
N SER A 199 10.76 17.46 -13.43
CA SER A 199 11.48 16.80 -12.31
C SER A 199 11.24 15.29 -12.19
N GLY A 200 10.82 14.64 -13.28
CA GLY A 200 10.49 13.22 -13.30
C GLY A 200 9.09 12.91 -12.75
N SER A 201 8.84 11.64 -12.41
CA SER A 201 7.58 11.20 -11.82
C SER A 201 7.48 11.61 -10.34
N VAL A 202 6.34 12.17 -9.94
CA VAL A 202 6.05 12.59 -8.56
C VAL A 202 4.79 11.87 -8.09
N PHE A 203 4.83 11.35 -6.87
CA PHE A 203 3.65 10.78 -6.22
C PHE A 203 2.78 11.90 -5.65
N VAL A 204 1.55 12.00 -6.16
CA VAL A 204 0.49 12.82 -5.57
C VAL A 204 -0.39 11.92 -4.72
N TRP A 205 -0.67 12.34 -3.50
CA TRP A 205 -1.41 11.55 -2.52
C TRP A 205 -2.87 11.96 -2.46
N GLU A 206 -3.73 11.10 -2.99
CA GLU A 206 -5.16 11.34 -3.09
C GLU A 206 -5.87 10.97 -1.77
N PRO A 207 -6.63 11.91 -1.15
CA PRO A 207 -7.39 11.69 0.09
C PRO A 207 -8.67 10.86 -0.13
N PHE A 208 -8.89 9.88 0.74
CA PHE A 208 -10.11 9.07 0.80
C PHE A 208 -10.59 8.84 2.24
N HIS A 209 -11.91 8.76 2.41
CA HIS A 209 -12.49 8.20 3.64
C HIS A 209 -12.32 6.68 3.67
N PRO A 210 -12.27 6.05 4.86
CA PRO A 210 -12.25 4.59 4.99
C PRO A 210 -13.36 3.86 4.24
N ALA A 211 -14.54 4.49 4.12
CA ALA A 211 -15.69 3.94 3.42
C ALA A 211 -15.72 4.21 1.90
N CYS A 212 -14.80 5.04 1.37
CA CYS A 212 -14.76 5.46 -0.03
C CYS A 212 -13.62 4.83 -0.83
N VAL A 213 -12.89 3.90 -0.22
CA VAL A 213 -11.67 3.26 -0.76
C VAL A 213 -11.96 2.01 -1.55
#